data_AF-A0A9Q0JIH2-F1
#
_entry.id   AF-A0A9Q0JIH2-F1
#
_cell.length_a   1.000
_cell.length_b   1.000
_cell.length_c   1.000
_cell.angle_alpha   90.00
_cell.angle_beta   90.00
_cell.angle_gamma   90.00
#
_symmetry.space_group_name_H-M   'P 1'
#
loop_
_entity.id
_entity.type
_entity.pdbx_description
1 polymer ?
#
loop_
_entity_poly.entity_id
_entity_poly.type
_entity_poly.pdbx_seq_one_letter_code
_entity_poly.pdbx_strand_id
1 'polypeptide(L)'
;MAAAAVGVNGGIGRMAGSQAYLESKAVKESRVLIADLCKQFYNLGWVSGTGGSITIKAHDDSIPKSQQLILMSPSGVQKERMEPEDMYVMAANGLILSSPSPKPYPHKPPKCSDCAPLFLKAYEMRDAGAVIHSHGMESCLVTIINPSSKEFKVYYSKNLQAIVD
;
A
#
# COMPACT_ATOMS: atom_id res chain seq x y z
N MET A 1 -12.17 -26.85 1.75
CA MET A 1 -13.35 -26.23 2.41
C MET A 1 -13.63 -24.94 1.68
N ALA A 2 -14.63 -24.95 0.79
CA ALA A 2 -15.03 -23.80 -0.02
C ALA A 2 -15.75 -22.79 0.88
N ALA A 3 -15.33 -21.53 0.86
CA ALA A 3 -16.00 -20.45 1.59
C ALA A 3 -17.14 -19.89 0.72
N ALA A 4 -18.35 -19.90 1.28
CA ALA A 4 -19.58 -19.45 0.65
C ALA A 4 -19.58 -17.93 0.42
N ALA A 5 -20.09 -17.52 -0.74
CA ALA A 5 -20.34 -16.13 -1.08
C ALA A 5 -21.58 -15.63 -0.33
N VAL A 6 -21.44 -14.58 0.48
CA VAL A 6 -22.56 -13.82 1.04
C VAL A 6 -22.73 -12.57 0.20
N GLY A 7 -23.85 -12.48 -0.51
CA GLY A 7 -24.20 -11.32 -1.33
C GLY A 7 -24.76 -10.18 -0.47
N VAL A 8 -24.28 -8.95 -0.72
CA VAL A 8 -24.91 -7.72 -0.23
C VAL A 8 -24.77 -6.60 -1.28
N ASN A 9 -25.93 -6.05 -1.68
CA ASN A 9 -26.24 -4.77 -2.35
C ASN A 9 -25.62 -4.43 -3.72
N GLY A 10 -26.38 -4.77 -4.77
CA GLY A 10 -26.02 -4.75 -6.19
C GLY A 10 -26.19 -3.44 -6.96
N GLY A 11 -25.62 -2.33 -6.48
CA GLY A 11 -25.53 -1.08 -7.27
C GLY A 11 -24.11 -0.52 -7.35
N ILE A 12 -23.53 -0.25 -6.18
CA ILE A 12 -22.25 0.49 -6.05
C ILE A 12 -21.04 -0.44 -6.14
N GLY A 13 -21.16 -1.69 -5.66
CA GLY A 13 -20.11 -2.71 -5.78
C GLY A 13 -19.80 -3.14 -7.22
N ARG A 14 -20.67 -2.85 -8.19
CA ARG A 14 -20.46 -3.18 -9.61
C ARG A 14 -19.44 -2.29 -10.32
N MET A 15 -19.27 -1.03 -9.90
CA MET A 15 -18.29 -0.13 -10.54
C MET A 15 -16.87 -0.31 -9.99
N ALA A 16 -16.74 -0.48 -8.66
CA ALA A 16 -15.44 -0.55 -8.00
C ALA A 16 -14.58 -1.75 -8.46
N GLY A 17 -15.21 -2.82 -8.97
CA GLY A 17 -14.52 -3.98 -9.56
C GLY A 17 -14.68 -4.12 -11.07
N SER A 18 -15.19 -3.09 -11.77
CA SER A 18 -15.37 -3.17 -13.22
C SER A 18 -14.01 -3.20 -13.93
N GLN A 19 -13.91 -4.01 -15.00
CA GLN A 19 -12.69 -4.08 -15.82
C GLN A 19 -12.27 -2.70 -16.33
N ALA A 20 -13.25 -1.85 -16.69
CA ALA A 20 -12.99 -0.49 -17.13
C ALA A 20 -12.32 0.38 -16.05
N TYR A 21 -12.70 0.24 -14.78
CA TYR A 21 -12.07 1.01 -13.71
C TYR A 21 -10.66 0.49 -13.39
N LEU A 22 -10.44 -0.82 -13.43
CA LEU A 22 -9.11 -1.44 -13.28
C LEU A 22 -8.12 -0.95 -14.35
N GLU A 23 -8.60 -0.63 -15.54
CA GLU A 23 -7.79 -0.13 -16.67
C GLU A 23 -7.79 1.40 -16.79
N SER A 24 -8.42 2.09 -15.84
CA SER A 24 -8.53 3.55 -15.83
C SER A 24 -7.18 4.25 -15.75
N LYS A 25 -7.18 5.52 -16.16
CA LYS A 25 -6.01 6.40 -16.07
C LYS A 25 -5.51 6.53 -14.62
N ALA A 26 -6.41 6.73 -13.66
CA ALA A 26 -6.07 6.88 -12.24
C ALA A 26 -5.32 5.67 -11.69
N VAL A 27 -5.75 4.45 -12.05
CA VAL A 27 -5.06 3.22 -11.64
C VAL A 27 -3.68 3.13 -12.29
N LYS A 28 -3.57 3.40 -13.59
CA LYS A 28 -2.27 3.36 -14.31
C LYS A 28 -1.26 4.36 -13.74
N GLU A 29 -1.68 5.61 -13.51
CA GLU A 29 -0.82 6.65 -12.92
C GLU A 29 -0.40 6.28 -11.49
N SER A 30 -1.31 5.71 -10.70
CA SER A 30 -0.98 5.25 -9.34
C SER A 30 0.03 4.11 -9.34
N ARG A 31 -0.02 3.18 -10.30
CA ARG A 31 0.98 2.10 -10.44
C ARG A 31 2.37 2.67 -10.72
N VAL A 32 2.46 3.61 -11.66
CA VAL A 32 3.71 4.30 -12.01
C VAL A 32 4.27 5.04 -10.79
N LEU A 33 3.42 5.81 -10.12
CA LEU A 33 3.82 6.57 -8.93
C LEU A 33 4.36 5.66 -7.82
N ILE A 34 3.70 4.52 -7.55
CA ILE A 34 4.18 3.56 -6.53
C ILE A 34 5.56 3.02 -6.90
N ALA A 35 5.78 2.63 -8.16
CA ALA A 35 7.06 2.11 -8.63
C ALA A 35 8.19 3.15 -8.47
N ASP A 36 7.94 4.40 -8.90
CA ASP A 36 8.89 5.50 -8.80
C ASP A 36 9.23 5.84 -7.34
N LEU A 37 8.22 5.91 -6.47
CA LEU A 37 8.41 6.16 -5.04
C LEU A 37 9.19 5.02 -4.37
N CYS A 38 8.91 3.76 -4.70
CA CYS A 38 9.68 2.63 -4.18
C CYS A 38 11.16 2.72 -4.54
N LYS A 39 11.50 3.13 -5.77
CA LYS A 39 12.88 3.36 -6.20
C LYS A 39 13.54 4.49 -5.42
N GLN A 40 12.83 5.60 -5.20
CA GLN A 40 13.34 6.70 -4.38
C GLN A 40 13.55 6.29 -2.92
N PHE A 41 12.58 5.61 -2.31
CA PHE A 41 12.64 5.13 -0.93
C PHE A 41 13.76 4.11 -0.72
N TYR A 42 14.04 3.28 -1.72
CA TYR A 42 15.19 2.38 -1.66
C TYR A 42 16.51 3.15 -1.57
N ASN A 43 16.69 4.19 -2.39
CA ASN A 43 17.88 5.04 -2.36
C ASN A 43 18.03 5.81 -1.03
N LEU A 44 16.92 6.11 -0.37
CA LEU A 44 16.89 6.68 0.99
C LEU A 44 17.11 5.64 2.10
N GLY A 45 17.21 4.35 1.76
CA GLY A 45 17.37 3.25 2.72
C GLY A 45 16.08 2.80 3.41
N TRP A 46 14.92 3.34 3.04
CA TRP A 46 13.64 3.13 3.73
C TRP A 46 12.98 1.78 3.43
N VAL A 47 13.25 1.19 2.27
CA VAL A 47 12.62 -0.07 1.80
C VAL A 47 13.66 -1.08 1.28
N SER A 48 14.81 -1.14 1.95
CA SER A 48 15.90 -2.07 1.60
C SER A 48 15.62 -3.50 2.07
N GLY A 49 16.33 -4.49 1.50
CA GLY A 49 16.25 -5.89 1.97
C GLY A 49 14.88 -6.56 1.84
N THR A 50 14.02 -6.08 0.92
CA THR A 50 12.60 -6.44 0.74
C THR A 50 11.62 -5.92 1.81
N GLY A 51 12.15 -5.28 2.86
CA GLY A 51 11.38 -4.63 3.92
C GLY A 51 10.64 -3.38 3.45
N GLY A 52 9.62 -3.00 4.19
CA GLY A 52 8.76 -1.87 3.85
C GLY A 52 7.79 -2.13 2.68
N SER A 53 6.82 -1.24 2.53
CA SER A 53 5.76 -1.32 1.53
C SER A 53 5.05 0.02 1.40
N ILE A 54 4.42 0.27 0.27
CA ILE A 54 3.56 1.44 0.05
C ILE A 54 2.24 0.99 -0.56
N THR A 55 1.18 1.70 -0.19
CA THR A 55 -0.14 1.61 -0.81
C THR A 55 -0.70 2.99 -1.07
N ILE A 56 -1.44 3.15 -2.17
CA ILE A 56 -2.09 4.39 -2.58
C ILE A 56 -3.51 4.07 -3.07
N LYS A 57 -4.49 4.92 -2.75
CA LYS A 57 -5.81 4.89 -3.38
C LYS A 57 -5.77 5.50 -4.78
N ALA A 58 -6.35 4.83 -5.77
CA ALA A 58 -6.46 5.32 -7.14
C ALA A 58 -7.25 6.64 -7.16
N HIS A 59 -6.53 7.76 -7.28
CA HIS A 59 -7.13 9.09 -7.17
C HIS A 59 -8.01 9.39 -8.39
N ASP A 60 -9.31 9.17 -8.22
CA ASP A 60 -10.35 9.43 -9.21
C ASP A 60 -11.40 10.34 -8.56
N ASP A 61 -11.45 11.60 -8.98
CA ASP A 61 -12.35 12.62 -8.41
C ASP A 61 -13.84 12.28 -8.60
N SER A 62 -14.16 11.38 -9.55
CA SER A 62 -15.54 10.92 -9.77
C SER A 62 -15.97 9.85 -8.77
N ILE A 63 -15.04 9.27 -8.01
CA ILE A 63 -15.28 8.19 -7.05
C ILE A 63 -14.97 8.69 -5.63
N PRO A 64 -15.90 8.56 -4.67
CA PRO A 64 -15.61 8.91 -3.28
C PRO A 64 -14.36 8.19 -2.77
N LYS A 65 -13.46 8.89 -2.08
CA LYS A 65 -12.19 8.32 -1.57
C LYS A 65 -12.38 7.04 -0.75
N SER A 66 -13.47 6.91 -0.01
CA SER A 66 -13.81 5.69 0.74
C SER A 66 -14.11 4.46 -0.15
N GLN A 67 -14.34 4.66 -1.45
CA GLN A 67 -14.68 3.63 -2.44
C GLN A 67 -13.61 3.45 -3.53
N GLN A 68 -12.61 4.30 -3.57
CA GLN A 68 -11.51 4.20 -4.53
C GLN A 68 -10.73 2.88 -4.38
N LEU A 69 -10.23 2.38 -5.50
CA LEU A 69 -9.37 1.20 -5.53
C LEU A 69 -8.08 1.43 -4.75
N ILE A 70 -7.59 0.38 -4.10
CA ILE A 70 -6.34 0.40 -3.35
C ILE A 70 -5.28 -0.31 -4.19
N LEU A 71 -4.19 0.37 -4.50
CA LEU A 71 -3.01 -0.21 -5.11
C LEU A 71 -1.97 -0.49 -4.03
N MET A 72 -1.28 -1.63 -4.15
CA MET A 72 -0.33 -2.06 -3.13
C MET A 72 0.90 -2.73 -3.74
N SER A 73 2.07 -2.33 -3.24
CA SER A 73 3.34 -2.95 -3.61
C SER A 73 3.43 -4.40 -3.08
N PRO A 74 3.98 -5.36 -3.84
CA PRO A 74 4.08 -6.74 -3.41
C PRO A 74 5.16 -6.96 -2.34
N SER A 75 5.00 -8.03 -1.56
CA SER A 75 6.01 -8.52 -0.60
C SER A 75 7.11 -9.32 -1.28
N GLY A 76 8.30 -9.35 -0.67
CA GLY A 76 9.39 -10.24 -1.06
C GLY A 76 10.03 -9.94 -2.43
N VAL A 77 9.84 -8.72 -2.96
CA VAL A 77 10.49 -8.25 -4.19
C VAL A 77 11.50 -7.15 -3.92
N GLN A 78 12.43 -6.98 -4.86
CA GLN A 78 13.35 -5.83 -4.95
C GLN A 78 12.55 -4.58 -5.29
N LYS A 79 12.34 -3.71 -4.30
CA LYS A 79 11.48 -2.51 -4.41
C LYS A 79 12.03 -1.51 -5.43
N GLU A 80 13.33 -1.47 -5.60
CA GLU A 80 14.06 -0.63 -6.55
C GLU A 80 13.96 -1.05 -8.02
N ARG A 81 13.43 -2.25 -8.28
CA ARG A 81 13.22 -2.82 -9.62
C ARG A 81 11.76 -3.14 -9.91
N MET A 82 10.86 -2.55 -9.13
CA MET A 82 9.44 -2.77 -9.26
C MET A 82 8.93 -2.04 -10.49
N GLU A 83 8.13 -2.73 -11.29
CA GLU A 83 7.45 -2.14 -12.44
C GLU A 83 5.97 -1.86 -12.11
N PRO A 84 5.29 -0.96 -12.83
CA PRO A 84 3.87 -0.64 -12.58
C PRO A 84 2.94 -1.88 -12.58
N GLU A 85 3.26 -2.88 -13.41
CA GLU A 85 2.51 -4.12 -13.54
C GLU A 85 2.68 -5.06 -12.34
N ASP A 86 3.70 -4.83 -11.50
CA ASP A 86 3.98 -5.65 -10.32
C ASP A 86 3.01 -5.36 -9.14
N MET A 87 2.12 -4.35 -9.25
CA MET A 87 1.21 -3.97 -8.15
C MET A 87 -0.04 -4.84 -8.05
N TYR A 88 -0.46 -5.10 -6.81
CA TYR A 88 -1.81 -5.59 -6.49
C TYR A 88 -2.83 -4.46 -6.61
N VAL A 89 -4.06 -4.81 -6.99
CA VAL A 89 -5.23 -3.91 -6.94
C VAL A 89 -6.32 -4.55 -6.12
N MET A 90 -6.86 -3.80 -5.17
CA MET A 90 -7.83 -4.26 -4.19
C MET A 90 -9.02 -3.30 -4.17
N ALA A 91 -10.21 -3.82 -3.88
CA ALA A 91 -11.36 -2.99 -3.53
C ALA A 91 -11.12 -2.31 -2.18
N ALA A 92 -11.92 -1.27 -1.88
CA ALA A 92 -11.83 -0.54 -0.62
C ALA A 92 -12.02 -1.40 0.65
N ASN A 93 -12.71 -2.53 0.53
CA ASN A 93 -12.88 -3.51 1.62
C ASN A 93 -11.71 -4.51 1.75
N GLY A 94 -10.66 -4.37 0.94
CA GLY A 94 -9.49 -5.23 0.95
C GLY A 94 -9.61 -6.50 0.08
N LEU A 95 -10.69 -6.69 -0.67
CA LEU A 95 -10.78 -7.81 -1.62
C LEU A 95 -9.78 -7.60 -2.76
N ILE A 96 -8.91 -8.58 -3.02
CA ILE A 96 -7.99 -8.55 -4.17
C ILE A 96 -8.78 -8.71 -5.47
N LEU A 97 -8.66 -7.74 -6.37
CA LEU A 97 -9.30 -7.73 -7.69
C LEU A 97 -8.31 -8.07 -8.81
N SER A 98 -7.03 -7.72 -8.63
CA SER A 98 -5.96 -8.04 -9.58
C SER A 98 -4.66 -8.29 -8.82
N SER A 99 -3.92 -9.31 -9.26
CA SER A 99 -2.59 -9.64 -8.77
C SER A 99 -1.57 -9.59 -9.91
N PRO A 100 -0.31 -9.25 -9.63
CA PRO A 100 0.75 -9.27 -10.63
C PRO A 100 0.91 -10.67 -11.22
N SER A 101 1.20 -10.73 -12.53
CA SER A 101 1.48 -11.99 -13.20
C SER A 101 2.78 -12.61 -12.65
N PRO A 102 2.83 -13.94 -12.48
CA PRO A 102 4.06 -14.59 -12.07
C PRO A 102 5.13 -14.39 -13.15
N LYS A 103 6.33 -13.93 -12.74
CA LYS A 103 7.49 -13.90 -13.63
C LYS A 103 7.93 -15.34 -13.94
N PRO A 104 8.56 -15.62 -15.09
CA PRO A 104 9.01 -16.96 -15.45
C PRO A 104 9.94 -17.57 -14.39
N TYR A 105 10.07 -18.91 -14.41
CA TYR A 105 11.01 -19.63 -13.54
C TYR A 105 12.43 -19.01 -13.61
N PRO A 106 13.15 -18.85 -12.48
CA PRO A 106 12.89 -19.41 -11.15
C PRO A 106 12.09 -18.51 -10.19
N HIS A 107 11.45 -17.45 -10.68
CA HIS A 107 10.78 -16.49 -9.81
C HIS A 107 9.47 -17.05 -9.24
N LYS A 108 9.31 -16.94 -7.91
CA LYS A 108 8.03 -17.24 -7.25
C LYS A 108 7.03 -16.13 -7.56
N PRO A 109 5.72 -16.44 -7.65
CA PRO A 109 4.70 -15.40 -7.72
C PRO A 109 4.87 -14.43 -6.54
N PRO A 110 4.79 -13.11 -6.78
CA PRO A 110 4.78 -12.15 -5.69
C PRO A 110 3.63 -12.46 -4.74
N LYS A 111 3.81 -12.12 -3.46
CA LYS A 111 2.73 -12.19 -2.46
C LYS A 111 2.19 -10.79 -2.21
N CYS A 112 0.92 -10.70 -1.80
CA CYS A 112 0.40 -9.46 -1.24
C CYS A 112 1.20 -9.09 0.02
N SER A 113 1.32 -7.80 0.33
CA SER A 113 2.08 -7.33 1.48
C SER A 113 1.51 -7.88 2.79
N ASP A 114 2.35 -8.43 3.66
CA ASP A 114 1.94 -8.86 5.01
C ASP A 114 1.47 -7.66 5.86
N CYS A 115 1.81 -6.43 5.45
CA CYS A 115 1.34 -5.18 6.05
C CYS A 115 -0.10 -4.79 5.65
N ALA A 116 -0.74 -5.51 4.72
CA ALA A 116 -2.05 -5.15 4.19
C ALA A 116 -3.12 -4.88 5.27
N PRO A 117 -3.25 -5.70 6.34
CA PRO A 117 -4.23 -5.41 7.40
C PRO A 117 -3.99 -4.08 8.12
N LEU A 118 -2.72 -3.71 8.35
CA LEU A 118 -2.36 -2.43 8.98
C LEU A 118 -2.72 -1.25 8.07
N PHE A 119 -2.47 -1.39 6.78
CA PHE A 119 -2.82 -0.38 5.79
C PHE A 119 -4.33 -0.18 5.66
N LEU A 120 -5.10 -1.26 5.60
CA LEU A 120 -6.56 -1.19 5.56
C LEU A 120 -7.12 -0.49 6.80
N LYS A 121 -6.51 -0.70 7.98
CA LYS A 121 -6.88 0.04 9.19
C LYS A 121 -6.57 1.53 9.11
N ALA A 122 -5.44 1.94 8.53
CA ALA A 122 -5.15 3.36 8.31
C ALA A 122 -6.17 4.00 7.35
N TYR A 123 -6.59 3.29 6.30
CA TYR A 123 -7.65 3.76 5.40
C TYR A 123 -9.01 3.88 6.08
N GLU A 124 -9.38 2.89 6.90
CA GLU A 124 -10.65 2.86 7.64
C GLU A 124 -10.71 3.95 8.73
N MET A 125 -9.66 4.05 9.53
CA MET A 125 -9.67 4.82 10.78
C MET A 125 -9.23 6.27 10.62
N ARG A 126 -8.48 6.60 9.56
CA ARG A 126 -7.89 7.94 9.35
C ARG A 126 -8.18 8.52 7.98
N ASP A 127 -9.04 7.86 7.19
CA ASP A 127 -9.41 8.30 5.84
C ASP A 127 -8.16 8.58 4.97
N ALA A 128 -7.12 7.74 5.11
CA ALA A 128 -5.86 7.93 4.41
C ALA A 128 -6.03 7.82 2.88
N GLY A 129 -5.20 8.55 2.14
CA GLY A 129 -5.08 8.43 0.68
C GLY A 129 -3.91 7.53 0.25
N ALA A 130 -2.89 7.42 1.10
CA ALA A 130 -1.73 6.57 0.93
C ALA A 130 -1.16 6.18 2.29
N VAL A 131 -0.43 5.07 2.34
CA VAL A 131 0.27 4.60 3.54
C VAL A 131 1.65 4.10 3.14
N ILE A 132 2.67 4.49 3.89
CA ILE A 132 4.06 4.09 3.69
C ILE A 132 4.54 3.38 4.95
N HIS A 133 5.09 2.18 4.77
CA HIS A 133 5.80 1.45 5.81
C HIS A 133 7.29 1.42 5.44
N SER A 134 8.12 2.01 6.30
CA SER A 134 9.58 2.02 6.14
C SER A 134 10.25 1.12 7.18
N HIS A 135 11.42 0.61 6.81
CA HIS A 135 12.40 -0.08 7.63
C HIS A 135 13.70 0.74 7.71
N GLY A 136 13.61 2.08 7.60
CA GLY A 136 14.77 2.96 7.68
C GLY A 136 15.52 2.78 8.99
N MET A 137 16.85 2.81 8.96
CA MET A 137 17.69 2.54 10.15
C MET A 137 17.37 3.51 11.29
N GLU A 138 17.05 4.76 10.95
CA GLU A 138 16.67 5.81 11.89
C GLU A 138 15.40 5.43 12.66
N SER A 139 14.42 4.81 11.99
CA SER A 139 13.18 4.35 12.64
C SER A 139 13.46 3.22 13.64
N CYS A 140 14.36 2.30 13.30
CA CYS A 140 14.80 1.22 14.18
C CYS A 140 15.61 1.75 15.37
N LEU A 141 16.51 2.70 15.15
CA LEU A 141 17.33 3.28 16.21
C LEU A 141 16.46 4.03 17.23
N VAL A 142 15.46 4.79 16.76
CA VAL A 142 14.53 5.53 17.63
C VAL A 142 13.78 4.60 18.59
N THR A 143 13.41 3.38 18.16
CA THR A 143 12.71 2.43 19.04
C THR A 143 13.63 1.74 20.04
N ILE A 144 14.93 1.68 19.77
CA ILE A 144 15.93 0.99 20.61
C ILE A 144 16.59 1.94 21.62
N ILE A 145 16.73 3.24 21.30
CA ILE A 145 17.44 4.22 22.15
C ILE A 145 16.89 4.26 23.59
N ASN A 146 15.57 4.08 23.75
CA ASN A 146 14.95 3.98 25.07
C ASN A 146 13.96 2.81 25.11
N PRO A 147 14.41 1.58 25.38
CA PRO A 147 13.59 0.37 25.30
C PRO A 147 12.43 0.35 26.30
N SER A 148 12.52 1.13 27.37
CA SER A 148 11.48 1.24 28.40
C SER A 148 10.41 2.28 28.05
N SER A 149 10.66 3.14 27.07
CA SER A 149 9.67 4.12 26.61
C SER A 149 8.67 3.47 25.66
N LYS A 150 7.39 3.80 25.85
CA LYS A 150 6.32 3.42 24.91
C LYS A 150 6.09 4.48 23.82
N GLU A 151 6.75 5.62 23.94
CA GLU A 151 6.51 6.80 23.12
C GLU A 151 7.83 7.40 22.65
N PHE A 152 7.86 7.84 21.39
CA PHE A 152 8.90 8.71 20.88
C PHE A 152 8.43 10.17 20.98
N LYS A 153 9.22 11.03 21.64
CA LYS A 153 8.89 12.44 21.85
C LYS A 153 10.00 13.31 21.28
N VAL A 154 9.61 14.29 20.47
CA VAL A 154 10.52 15.28 19.91
C VAL A 154 9.98 16.67 20.23
N TYR A 155 10.85 17.55 20.71
CA TYR A 155 10.54 18.96 20.96
C TYR A 155 11.37 19.82 20.01
N TYR A 156 10.85 20.99 19.62
CA TYR A 156 11.56 22.01 18.83
C TYR A 156 12.07 21.54 17.45
N SER A 157 11.35 20.63 16.79
CA SER A 157 11.63 20.29 15.38
C SER A 157 10.87 21.21 14.44
N LYS A 158 11.56 21.80 13.45
CA LYS A 158 10.93 22.61 12.39
C LYS A 158 10.35 21.76 11.25
N ASN A 159 10.73 20.49 11.18
CA ASN A 159 10.47 19.63 10.02
C ASN A 159 9.51 18.47 10.33
N LEU A 160 9.04 18.35 11.57
CA LEU A 160 8.10 17.30 11.96
C LEU A 160 6.71 17.89 12.19
N GLN A 161 5.75 17.51 11.34
CA GLN A 161 4.33 17.61 11.63
C GLN A 161 3.80 16.20 11.86
N ALA A 162 3.56 15.85 13.11
CA ALA A 162 2.85 14.63 13.46
C ALA A 162 1.35 14.95 13.58
N ILE A 163 0.50 14.07 13.04
CA ILE A 163 -0.92 14.06 13.41
C ILE A 163 -0.99 13.38 14.77
N VAL A 164 -1.27 14.17 15.80
CA VAL A 164 -1.61 13.69 17.14
C VAL A 164 -3.12 13.44 17.13
N ASP A 165 -3.55 12.24 17.53
CA ASP A 165 -4.97 11.93 17.73
C ASP A 165 -5.59 12.75 18.88
#